data_AF-A0A0P0M4S9-F1
#
_entry.id   AF-A0A0P0M4S9-F1
#
_cell.length_a   1.000
_cell.length_b   1.000
_cell.length_c   1.000
_cell.angle_alpha   90.00
_cell.angle_beta   90.00
_cell.angle_gamma   90.00
#
_symmetry.space_group_name_H-M   'P 1'
#
loop_
_entity.id
_entity.type
_entity.pdbx_description
1 polymer ?
#
loop_
_entity_poly.entity_id
_entity_poly.type
_entity_poly.pdbx_seq_one_letter_code
_entity_poly.pdbx_strand_id
1 'polypeptide(L)'
;MDSAIQQFIKRNKTMKTDSPYDRGDIHINKNDKVLEIGPGHNPTYRSNVIAEKFIDTNYHRCGDVKIYPHQTFVHADGEKLPFKDKEFDYVICNQVLEHVEHPEAFVKELCRVARRGYIETPSLLGEYLFPKKSHKWVILDIDNKLVFYEKNKMPGTMKTTMENYS
;
A
#
# COMPACT_ATOMS: atom_id res chain seq x y z
N MET A 1 9.59 -6.71 24.01
CA MET A 1 9.59 -6.04 22.69
C MET A 1 8.72 -4.80 22.82
N ASP A 2 9.29 -3.65 22.53
CA ASP A 2 9.18 -2.39 23.29
C ASP A 2 7.82 -1.68 23.39
N SER A 3 7.60 -1.07 24.56
CA SER A 3 6.45 -0.28 24.98
C SER A 3 6.27 1.07 24.26
N ALA A 4 7.16 1.42 23.32
CA ALA A 4 7.04 2.65 22.52
C ALA A 4 5.96 2.55 21.43
N ILE A 5 5.75 1.36 20.85
CA ILE A 5 4.74 1.14 19.79
C ILE A 5 3.31 1.28 20.35
N GLN A 6 3.10 0.86 21.61
CA GLN A 6 1.83 1.00 22.32
C GLN A 6 1.46 2.47 22.59
N GLN A 7 2.45 3.36 22.72
CA GLN A 7 2.23 4.74 23.14
C GLN A 7 1.85 5.68 21.98
N PHE A 8 2.24 5.36 20.74
CA PHE A 8 1.87 6.16 19.55
C PHE A 8 0.38 6.03 19.19
N ILE A 9 -0.22 4.87 19.46
CA ILE A 9 -1.62 4.54 19.12
C ILE A 9 -2.63 5.24 20.04
N LYS A 10 -2.24 5.63 21.27
CA LYS A 10 -3.16 6.27 22.24
C LYS A 10 -3.49 7.73 21.96
N ARG A 11 -2.79 8.41 21.05
CA ARG A 11 -2.80 9.89 20.96
C ARG A 11 -3.57 10.50 19.79
N ASN A 12 -4.06 9.71 18.83
CA ASN A 12 -4.83 10.24 17.70
C ASN A 12 -6.14 9.48 17.51
N LYS A 13 -7.25 10.12 17.91
CA LYS A 13 -8.64 9.76 17.60
C LYS A 13 -8.99 9.96 16.11
N THR A 14 -8.11 9.52 15.21
CA THR A 14 -8.29 9.58 13.75
C THR A 14 -7.55 8.40 13.13
N MET A 15 -8.03 7.19 13.41
CA MET A 15 -7.51 5.95 12.84
C MET A 15 -8.69 5.16 12.30
N LYS A 16 -8.70 4.96 10.98
CA LYS A 16 -9.66 4.17 10.20
C LYS A 16 -11.13 4.62 10.34
N THR A 17 -11.60 5.37 9.33
CA THR A 17 -13.01 5.79 9.25
C THR A 17 -13.90 4.77 8.55
N ASP A 18 -13.32 3.85 7.77
CA ASP A 18 -14.04 2.86 6.97
C ASP A 18 -13.14 1.67 6.58
N SER A 19 -13.73 0.56 6.13
CA SER A 19 -13.06 -0.63 5.58
C SER A 19 -13.75 -1.08 4.29
N PRO A 20 -13.56 -0.35 3.18
CA PRO A 20 -14.17 -0.72 1.90
C PRO A 20 -13.63 -2.08 1.44
N TYR A 21 -14.45 -2.83 0.69
CA TYR A 21 -14.12 -4.21 0.30
C TYR A 21 -12.99 -4.23 -0.74
N ASP A 22 -13.01 -3.29 -1.68
CA ASP A 22 -11.94 -3.00 -2.61
C ASP A 22 -11.90 -1.50 -2.96
N ARG A 23 -10.93 -1.10 -3.80
CA ARG A 23 -10.78 0.30 -4.27
C ARG A 23 -12.00 0.87 -5.03
N GLY A 24 -12.96 0.04 -5.46
CA GLY A 24 -14.22 0.47 -6.08
C GLY A 24 -15.22 1.04 -5.08
N ASP A 25 -15.09 0.69 -3.80
CA ASP A 25 -16.01 1.10 -2.72
C ASP A 25 -15.48 2.29 -1.91
N ILE A 26 -14.38 2.93 -2.35
CA ILE A 26 -13.77 4.04 -1.63
C ILE A 26 -14.55 5.35 -1.84
N HIS A 27 -14.86 6.03 -0.74
CA HIS A 27 -15.55 7.32 -0.75
C HIS A 27 -14.53 8.48 -0.81
N ILE A 28 -14.30 9.00 -2.01
CA ILE A 28 -13.43 10.16 -2.27
C ILE A 28 -14.30 11.36 -2.68
N ASN A 29 -14.17 12.48 -1.98
CA ASN A 29 -14.93 13.69 -2.31
C ASN A 29 -14.44 14.25 -3.63
N LYS A 30 -15.32 14.88 -4.42
CA LYS A 30 -14.97 15.46 -5.73
C LYS A 30 -13.78 16.44 -5.66
N ASN A 31 -13.64 17.18 -4.57
CA ASN A 31 -12.65 18.24 -4.41
C ASN A 31 -11.34 17.77 -3.75
N ASP A 32 -11.22 16.51 -3.33
CA ASP A 32 -10.00 16.02 -2.70
C ASP A 32 -8.83 16.01 -3.69
N LYS A 33 -7.65 16.46 -3.26
CA LYS A 33 -6.40 16.18 -3.98
C LYS A 33 -5.91 14.78 -3.61
N VAL A 34 -5.87 13.88 -4.60
CA VAL A 34 -5.64 12.44 -4.40
C VAL A 34 -4.27 12.02 -4.93
N LEU A 35 -3.48 11.39 -4.06
CA LEU A 35 -2.24 10.68 -4.40
C LEU A 35 -2.52 9.19 -4.57
N GLU A 36 -1.96 8.56 -5.58
CA GLU A 36 -1.93 7.10 -5.72
C GLU A 36 -0.48 6.63 -5.80
N ILE A 37 -0.12 5.65 -4.96
CA ILE A 37 1.22 5.06 -4.92
C ILE A 37 1.18 3.70 -5.63
N GLY A 38 2.14 3.47 -6.53
CA GLY A 38 2.37 2.17 -7.17
C GLY A 38 1.14 1.59 -7.89
N PRO A 39 0.52 2.31 -8.85
CA PRO A 39 -0.72 1.85 -9.50
C PRO A 39 -0.54 0.62 -10.41
N GLY A 40 0.70 0.17 -10.64
CA GLY A 40 1.01 -0.84 -11.64
C GLY A 40 0.59 -0.35 -13.03
N HIS A 41 -0.18 -1.15 -13.76
CA HIS A 41 -0.63 -0.80 -15.12
C HIS A 41 -2.01 -0.12 -15.16
N ASN A 42 -2.76 -0.11 -14.04
CA ASN A 42 -4.15 0.33 -13.97
C ASN A 42 -4.35 1.35 -12.83
N PRO A 43 -3.90 2.61 -13.02
CA PRO A 43 -4.15 3.66 -12.05
C PRO A 43 -5.65 3.93 -11.92
N THR A 44 -6.04 4.33 -10.72
CA THR A 44 -7.40 4.73 -10.40
C THR A 44 -7.68 6.08 -11.07
N TYR A 45 -8.71 6.17 -11.91
CA TYR A 45 -9.07 7.41 -12.60
C TYR A 45 -9.21 8.62 -11.66
N ARG A 46 -9.66 8.37 -10.42
CA ARG A 46 -9.84 9.41 -9.41
C ARG A 46 -8.53 10.03 -8.91
N SER A 47 -7.37 9.41 -9.08
CA SER A 47 -6.11 10.01 -8.61
C SER A 47 -5.76 11.27 -9.40
N ASN A 48 -5.16 12.25 -8.73
CA ASN A 48 -4.65 13.47 -9.34
C ASN A 48 -3.15 13.36 -9.58
N VAL A 49 -2.44 12.71 -8.66
CA VAL A 49 -1.00 12.50 -8.72
C VAL A 49 -0.70 11.02 -8.53
N ILE A 50 0.19 10.49 -9.36
CA ILE A 50 0.71 9.14 -9.28
C ILE A 50 2.17 9.22 -8.84
N ALA A 51 2.54 8.46 -7.81
CA ALA A 51 3.93 8.23 -7.45
C ALA A 51 4.29 6.76 -7.71
N GLU A 52 5.31 6.55 -8.54
CA GLU A 52 5.77 5.22 -8.94
C GLU A 52 7.30 5.15 -8.82
N LYS A 53 7.79 4.04 -8.26
CA LYS A 53 9.22 3.79 -8.05
C LYS A 53 9.85 3.09 -9.26
N PHE A 54 9.08 2.27 -9.97
CA PHE A 54 9.59 1.41 -11.04
C PHE A 54 9.06 1.85 -12.41
N ILE A 55 9.74 2.84 -13.00
CA ILE A 55 9.35 3.41 -14.30
C ILE A 55 9.71 2.49 -15.49
N ASP A 56 10.88 1.83 -15.43
CA ASP A 56 11.50 1.17 -16.59
C ASP A 56 11.40 -0.36 -16.58
N THR A 57 10.78 -0.94 -15.56
CA THR A 57 10.67 -2.40 -15.46
C THR A 57 9.21 -2.87 -15.54
N ASN A 58 8.94 -3.79 -16.46
CA ASN A 58 7.67 -4.53 -16.53
C ASN A 58 7.63 -5.72 -15.56
N TYR A 59 8.60 -5.83 -14.64
CA TYR A 59 8.79 -7.00 -13.77
C TYR A 59 7.55 -7.33 -12.91
N HIS A 60 6.68 -6.34 -12.68
CA HIS A 60 5.42 -6.48 -11.94
C HIS A 60 4.19 -5.95 -12.70
N ARG A 61 4.28 -5.67 -14.01
CA ARG A 61 3.20 -5.06 -14.81
C ARG A 61 2.75 -5.94 -15.98
N CYS A 62 1.46 -5.89 -16.28
CA CYS A 62 0.91 -6.35 -17.55
C CYS A 62 0.68 -5.13 -18.47
N GLY A 63 1.75 -4.64 -19.11
CA GLY A 63 1.70 -3.53 -20.10
C GLY A 63 2.10 -2.14 -19.59
N ASP A 64 2.05 -1.15 -20.48
CA ASP A 64 2.39 0.27 -20.20
C ASP A 64 1.41 0.91 -19.20
N VAL A 65 1.89 1.81 -18.34
CA VAL A 65 1.01 2.52 -17.39
C VAL A 65 0.07 3.44 -18.17
N LYS A 66 -1.24 3.22 -18.02
CA LYS A 66 -2.26 4.11 -18.57
C LYS A 66 -2.37 5.38 -17.73
N ILE A 67 -1.58 6.41 -18.03
CA ILE A 67 -1.74 7.73 -17.38
C ILE A 67 -2.89 8.49 -18.05
N TYR A 68 -3.89 8.89 -17.26
CA TYR A 68 -4.97 9.74 -17.75
C TYR A 68 -4.48 11.19 -17.93
N PRO A 69 -5.03 11.97 -18.88
CA PRO A 69 -4.53 13.32 -19.17
C PRO A 69 -4.52 14.30 -17.98
N HIS A 70 -5.39 14.10 -16.98
CA HIS A 70 -5.46 14.93 -15.78
C HIS A 70 -4.51 14.50 -14.66
N GLN A 71 -3.83 13.36 -14.81
CA GLN A 71 -2.93 12.82 -13.80
C GLN A 71 -1.52 13.35 -14.00
N THR A 72 -0.90 13.77 -12.90
CA THR A 72 0.53 14.08 -12.86
C THR A 72 1.31 12.86 -12.42
N PHE A 73 2.34 12.48 -13.17
CA PHE A 73 3.23 11.38 -12.81
C PHE A 73 4.48 11.89 -12.11
N VAL A 74 4.87 11.22 -11.02
CA VAL A 74 6.06 11.52 -10.22
C VAL A 74 6.86 10.24 -10.00
N HIS A 75 8.12 10.23 -10.41
CA HIS A 75 9.05 9.15 -10.08
C HIS A 75 9.53 9.32 -8.63
N ALA A 76 9.07 8.46 -7.72
CA ALA A 76 9.37 8.57 -6.30
C ALA A 76 9.30 7.22 -5.58
N ASP A 77 10.09 7.11 -4.50
CA ASP A 77 9.97 6.02 -3.53
C ASP A 77 8.90 6.35 -2.49
N GLY A 78 7.96 5.43 -2.25
CA GLY A 78 6.93 5.61 -1.22
C GLY A 78 7.48 5.66 0.21
N GLU A 79 8.72 5.21 0.43
CA GLU A 79 9.42 5.37 1.72
C GLU A 79 10.04 6.78 1.91
N LYS A 80 10.08 7.60 0.84
CA LYS A 80 10.58 8.99 0.89
C LYS A 80 9.93 9.83 -0.21
N LEU A 81 8.73 10.31 0.07
CA LEU A 81 7.92 11.03 -0.91
C LEU A 81 8.33 12.51 -1.04
N PRO A 82 8.47 13.05 -2.25
CA PRO A 82 8.89 14.44 -2.49
C PRO A 82 7.75 15.45 -2.32
N PHE A 83 6.86 15.21 -1.36
CA PHE A 83 5.66 16.03 -1.11
C PHE A 83 5.70 16.67 0.27
N LYS A 84 5.00 17.78 0.42
CA LYS A 84 4.87 18.48 1.71
C LYS A 84 3.94 17.71 2.65
N ASP A 85 4.06 18.02 3.94
CA ASP A 85 3.14 17.52 4.95
C ASP A 85 1.71 17.92 4.60
N LYS A 86 0.80 16.93 4.63
CA LYS A 86 -0.63 17.10 4.33
C LYS A 86 -0.92 17.78 2.98
N GLU A 87 -0.05 17.58 2.00
CA GLU A 87 -0.25 18.07 0.64
C GLU A 87 -1.48 17.44 -0.05
N PHE A 88 -1.85 16.22 0.36
CA PHE A 88 -2.98 15.49 -0.19
C PHE A 88 -4.10 15.32 0.82
N ASP A 89 -5.33 15.38 0.33
CA ASP A 89 -6.51 15.07 1.14
C ASP A 89 -6.69 13.56 1.27
N TYR A 90 -6.34 12.80 0.22
CA TYR A 90 -6.48 11.34 0.18
C TYR A 90 -5.24 10.67 -0.43
N VAL A 91 -4.87 9.51 0.10
CA VAL A 91 -3.91 8.60 -0.53
C VAL A 91 -4.53 7.23 -0.81
N ILE A 92 -4.26 6.69 -1.99
CA ILE A 92 -4.59 5.32 -2.41
C ILE A 92 -3.28 4.54 -2.44
N CYS A 93 -3.24 3.42 -1.75
CA CYS A 93 -2.12 2.50 -1.76
C CYS A 93 -2.64 1.07 -1.94
N ASN A 94 -2.57 0.56 -3.16
CA ASN A 94 -3.23 -0.68 -3.54
C ASN A 94 -2.23 -1.76 -3.93
N GLN A 95 -2.11 -2.83 -3.15
CA GLN A 95 -1.20 -3.96 -3.45
C GLN A 95 0.27 -3.50 -3.64
N VAL A 96 0.75 -2.66 -2.70
CA VAL A 96 2.13 -2.14 -2.67
C VAL A 96 2.87 -2.54 -1.39
N LEU A 97 2.19 -2.49 -0.24
CA LEU A 97 2.81 -2.68 1.08
C LEU A 97 3.47 -4.06 1.25
N GLU A 98 3.01 -5.08 0.53
CA GLU A 98 3.57 -6.43 0.54
C GLU A 98 4.97 -6.49 -0.09
N HIS A 99 5.35 -5.48 -0.87
CA HIS A 99 6.63 -5.39 -1.59
C HIS A 99 7.65 -4.46 -0.94
N VAL A 100 7.25 -3.63 0.02
CA VAL A 100 8.11 -2.56 0.56
C VAL A 100 9.23 -3.13 1.43
N GLU A 101 10.36 -2.43 1.50
CA GLU A 101 11.49 -2.88 2.32
C GLU A 101 11.29 -2.52 3.78
N HIS A 102 10.85 -1.29 4.04
CA HIS A 102 10.64 -0.70 5.35
C HIS A 102 9.19 -0.24 5.52
N PRO A 103 8.25 -1.15 5.87
CA PRO A 103 6.82 -0.82 5.93
C PRO A 103 6.48 0.27 6.93
N GLU A 104 7.23 0.37 8.03
CA GLU A 104 7.05 1.44 9.01
C GLU A 104 7.37 2.82 8.42
N ALA A 105 8.47 2.95 7.67
CA ALA A 105 8.86 4.19 7.01
C ALA A 105 7.84 4.56 5.92
N PHE A 106 7.41 3.57 5.13
CA PHE A 106 6.40 3.74 4.10
C PHE A 106 5.07 4.27 4.68
N VAL A 107 4.53 3.62 5.71
CA VAL A 107 3.26 4.05 6.34
C VAL A 107 3.41 5.43 6.99
N LYS A 108 4.56 5.73 7.60
CA LYS A 108 4.86 7.07 8.13
C LYS A 108 4.80 8.13 7.04
N GLU A 109 5.37 7.87 5.87
CA GLU A 109 5.29 8.79 4.73
C GLU A 109 3.87 8.97 4.22
N LEU A 110 3.08 7.89 4.07
CA LEU A 110 1.66 8.00 3.69
C LEU A 110 0.90 8.90 4.69
N CYS A 111 1.09 8.66 5.98
CA CYS A 111 0.50 9.46 7.03
C CYS A 111 1.02 10.89 7.05
N ARG A 112 2.26 11.16 6.62
CA ARG A 112 2.82 12.51 6.58
C ARG A 112 2.20 13.32 5.44
N VAL A 113 2.16 12.77 4.23
CA VAL A 113 1.74 13.49 3.02
C VAL A 113 0.22 13.62 2.89
N ALA A 114 -0.56 12.73 3.49
CA ALA A 114 -2.01 12.70 3.33
C ALA A 114 -2.78 12.88 4.65
N ARG A 115 -4.00 13.42 4.56
CA ARG A 115 -4.92 13.56 5.71
C ARG A 115 -5.64 12.27 6.07
N ARG A 116 -6.01 11.49 5.05
CA ARG A 116 -6.67 10.18 5.14
C ARG A 116 -6.27 9.34 3.93
N GLY A 117 -6.65 8.07 3.91
CA GLY A 117 -6.36 7.21 2.77
C GLY A 117 -6.94 5.82 2.85
N TYR A 118 -6.66 5.04 1.81
CA TYR A 118 -7.02 3.64 1.65
C TYR A 118 -5.76 2.82 1.40
N ILE A 119 -5.69 1.68 2.08
CA ILE A 119 -4.63 0.69 1.93
C ILE A 119 -5.30 -0.64 1.62
N GLU A 120 -4.93 -1.26 0.50
CA GLU A 120 -5.33 -2.62 0.14
C GLU A 120 -4.09 -3.51 0.13
N THR A 121 -4.23 -4.71 0.70
CA THR A 121 -3.18 -5.73 0.73
C THR A 121 -3.77 -7.08 0.37
N PRO A 122 -2.95 -8.06 -0.10
CA PRO A 122 -3.42 -9.41 -0.34
C PRO A 122 -4.09 -10.01 0.90
N SER A 123 -5.19 -10.74 0.71
CA SER A 123 -5.80 -11.50 1.80
C SER A 123 -4.91 -12.69 2.19
N LEU A 124 -4.95 -13.10 3.46
CA LEU A 124 -4.21 -14.28 3.93
C LEU A 124 -4.53 -15.53 3.12
N LEU A 125 -5.82 -15.74 2.82
CA LEU A 125 -6.27 -16.88 2.03
C LEU A 125 -5.77 -16.80 0.58
N GLY A 126 -5.83 -15.62 -0.04
CA GLY A 126 -5.30 -15.40 -1.39
C GLY A 126 -3.80 -15.66 -1.46
N GLU A 127 -3.05 -15.16 -0.47
CA GLU A 127 -1.61 -15.39 -0.35
C GLU A 127 -1.27 -16.87 -0.15
N TYR A 128 -2.13 -17.62 0.55
CA TYR A 128 -1.96 -19.05 0.76
C TYR A 128 -2.25 -19.88 -0.49
N LEU A 129 -3.33 -19.55 -1.21
CA LEU A 129 -3.76 -20.27 -2.41
C LEU A 129 -2.88 -19.96 -3.63
N PHE A 130 -2.41 -18.71 -3.74
CA PHE A 130 -1.64 -18.22 -4.89
C PHE A 130 -0.37 -17.47 -4.43
N PRO A 131 0.59 -18.16 -3.79
CA PRO A 131 1.74 -17.51 -3.17
C PRO A 131 2.59 -16.78 -4.21
N LYS A 132 2.88 -15.50 -3.95
CA LYS A 132 3.75 -14.69 -4.81
C LYS A 132 5.16 -14.61 -4.21
N LYS A 133 6.19 -14.92 -5.02
CA LYS A 133 7.61 -14.80 -4.61
C LYS A 133 8.02 -13.35 -4.33
N SER A 134 7.38 -12.39 -5.01
CA SER A 134 7.64 -10.96 -4.85
C SER A 134 7.04 -10.37 -3.57
N HIS A 135 6.15 -11.08 -2.86
CA HIS A 135 5.55 -10.59 -1.61
C HIS A 135 6.49 -10.91 -0.46
N LYS A 136 7.06 -9.87 0.15
CA LYS A 136 7.92 -9.96 1.34
C LYS A 136 7.10 -10.12 2.62
N TRP A 137 5.91 -9.52 2.65
CA TRP A 137 5.07 -9.45 3.83
C TRP A 137 3.71 -10.13 3.63
N VAL A 138 3.28 -10.89 4.63
CA VAL A 138 1.86 -11.18 4.87
C VAL A 138 1.34 -10.11 5.82
N ILE A 139 0.26 -9.44 5.46
CA ILE A 139 -0.26 -8.28 6.18
C ILE A 139 -1.68 -8.61 6.64
N LEU A 140 -1.92 -8.47 7.95
CA LEU A 140 -3.22 -8.67 8.56
C LEU A 140 -3.70 -7.37 9.20
N ASP A 141 -4.98 -7.08 9.09
CA ASP A 141 -5.64 -6.05 9.89
C ASP A 141 -6.26 -6.70 11.13
N ILE A 142 -5.71 -6.40 12.31
CA ILE A 142 -6.15 -6.94 13.59
C ILE A 142 -6.32 -5.76 14.56
N ASP A 143 -7.52 -5.58 15.10
CA ASP A 143 -7.85 -4.51 16.05
C ASP A 143 -7.42 -3.11 15.57
N ASN A 144 -7.66 -2.81 14.29
CA ASN A 144 -7.27 -1.56 13.62
C ASN A 144 -5.75 -1.33 13.56
N LYS A 145 -4.98 -2.41 13.47
CA LYS A 145 -3.53 -2.38 13.31
C LYS A 145 -3.14 -3.26 12.14
N LEU A 146 -2.30 -2.72 11.26
CA LEU A 146 -1.60 -3.51 10.27
C LEU A 146 -0.48 -4.29 10.97
N VAL A 147 -0.62 -5.61 10.97
CA VAL A 147 0.37 -6.55 11.50
C VAL A 147 1.11 -7.17 10.33
N PHE A 148 2.42 -6.94 10.29
CA PHE A 148 3.30 -7.43 9.25
C PHE A 148 4.03 -8.68 9.72
N TYR A 149 3.98 -9.72 8.90
CA TYR A 149 4.75 -10.94 9.09
C TYR A 149 5.65 -11.13 7.88
N GLU A 150 6.96 -11.24 8.14
CA GLU A 150 7.91 -11.52 7.07
C GLU A 150 7.67 -12.96 6.58
N LYS A 151 7.34 -13.09 5.29
CA LYS A 151 6.87 -14.34 4.70
C LYS A 151 7.88 -15.48 4.87
N ASN A 152 9.18 -15.16 4.75
CA ASN A 152 10.28 -16.11 4.91
C ASN A 152 10.44 -16.65 6.34
N LYS A 153 9.83 -15.99 7.33
CA LYS A 153 9.90 -16.36 8.75
C LYS A 153 8.62 -17.05 9.25
N MET A 154 7.61 -17.23 8.40
CA MET A 154 6.38 -17.91 8.79
C MET A 154 6.58 -19.43 8.92
N PRO A 155 6.00 -20.07 9.96
CA PRO A 155 6.02 -21.51 10.12
C PRO A 155 5.04 -22.20 9.14
N GLY A 156 5.43 -23.35 8.56
CA GLY A 156 4.51 -24.22 7.81
C GLY A 156 4.35 -23.94 6.31
N THR A 157 3.35 -24.60 5.71
CA THR A 157 3.15 -24.92 4.28
C THR A 157 3.37 -23.82 3.24
N MET A 158 3.32 -22.51 3.57
CA MET A 158 3.61 -21.46 2.59
C MET A 158 5.01 -21.57 1.97
N LYS A 159 5.99 -22.09 2.70
CA LYS A 159 7.33 -22.37 2.17
C LYS A 159 7.31 -23.53 1.16
N THR A 160 6.56 -24.59 1.47
CA THR A 160 6.43 -25.81 0.65
C THR A 160 5.59 -25.59 -0.61
N THR A 161 4.53 -24.77 -0.55
CA THR A 161 3.74 -24.39 -1.73
C THR A 161 4.58 -23.56 -2.72
N MET A 162 5.51 -22.73 -2.23
CA MET A 162 6.42 -21.95 -3.09
C MET A 162 7.45 -22.81 -3.82
N GLU A 163 7.95 -23.88 -3.20
CA GLU A 163 8.87 -24.84 -3.82
C GLU A 163 8.19 -25.66 -4.92
N ASN A 164 6.91 -26.02 -4.75
CA ASN A 164 6.17 -26.87 -5.67
C ASN A 164 5.61 -26.18 -6.93
N TYR A 165 5.54 -24.84 -6.95
CA TYR A 165 5.06 -24.04 -8.08
C TYR A 165 6.17 -23.14 -8.68
N SER A 166 7.44 -23.54 -8.49
CA SER A 166 8.63 -22.88 -9.04
C SER A 166 9.02 -23.41 -10.42
#